data_AF-A0A813IQ05-F1
#
_entry.id   AF-A0A813IQ05-F1
#
_cell.length_a   1.000
_cell.length_b   1.000
_cell.length_c   1.000
_cell.angle_alpha   90.00
_cell.angle_beta   90.00
_cell.angle_gamma   90.00
#
_symmetry.space_group_name_H-M   'P 1'
#
loop_
_entity.id
_entity.type
_entity.pdbx_description
1 polymer ?
#
loop_
_entity_poly.entity_id
_entity_poly.type
_entity_poly.pdbx_seq_one_letter_code
_entity_poly.pdbx_strand_id
1 'polypeptide(L)'
;ASDLRGAYLPLRGSQSCEICPGGMTSHQEERLRSAEMLFSEPDSLLKLSAGLGLQWPDARGVFVGSSQGLYVWCNEEDHLRFCARGQGSDVKQLWQTVTAAMGAVEESAKTVGRSFCSSNHFGFTTSCPSRLGSALRVTITLKIPLLAKAVDLSALCRSLGLHCGSETVLGHSSVWQVSSGDCLGVSECDLLNTTMSGCRRLVVLEQLLEQGEGIFDAMPGLGDELPPSLMPVTGRCPPRLPDIGSRKTLAAAALRADPGLYKRLRTLSTSGGANIGTCIRPTVDSWAVGGASVCTGLVVGEQECLDTFRDLFDAVLALLPKAPALLDLEEMEADEDRACVWVRAELRRNLQGLKLAPCCGVDERREAERLLVGAMLQAEATPEGGQYLPLASSLSYSPRPHGMEEDEQRRLCAEGLVFSAPTDSRSLAAGIGRSWPDARGAFLVPSMADAEQLLAWINEEDHLRLKWTSTGSDLRAVLSQVSRVAEALEAVLHRTSSGGFARHDSLGYVTVDAQHLGAGVQLTAGMGLNHLSGRPDFASLCAALGVQTAPAKVGGAHVEVSNCPAPHLSGDELADRMLRSCRILAHFETALEQGRSVDDQLRLILSQSC
;
A
#
# COMPACT_ATOMS: atom_id res chain seq x y z
N ALA A 1 3.33 -46.10 14.57
CA ALA A 1 4.29 -44.98 14.70
C ALA A 1 4.61 -44.78 16.18
N SER A 2 5.85 -45.04 16.61
CA SER A 2 6.30 -44.85 18.01
C SER A 2 6.33 -43.38 18.43
N ASP A 3 6.43 -42.47 17.47
CA ASP A 3 6.81 -41.06 17.71
C ASP A 3 5.61 -40.13 17.94
N LEU A 4 4.37 -40.59 17.72
CA LEU A 4 3.13 -39.83 17.96
C LEU A 4 2.46 -40.15 19.30
N ARG A 5 3.11 -40.95 20.16
CA ARG A 5 2.60 -41.24 21.51
C ARG A 5 2.55 -39.95 22.33
N GLY A 6 1.68 -39.86 23.32
CA GLY A 6 1.56 -38.65 24.14
C GLY A 6 0.56 -38.82 25.26
N ALA A 7 0.30 -37.73 25.98
CA ALA A 7 -0.65 -37.69 27.08
C ALA A 7 -1.64 -36.54 26.87
N TYR A 8 -2.94 -36.82 27.08
CA TYR A 8 -3.96 -35.80 27.17
C TYR A 8 -4.03 -35.25 28.60
N LEU A 9 -3.95 -33.94 28.73
CA LEU A 9 -3.98 -33.21 29.99
C LEU A 9 -5.20 -32.28 30.00
N PRO A 10 -6.30 -32.65 30.70
CA PRO A 10 -7.44 -31.78 30.86
C PRO A 10 -7.06 -30.50 31.61
N LEU A 11 -7.77 -29.41 31.35
CA LEU A 11 -7.57 -28.16 32.09
C LEU A 11 -7.78 -28.36 33.60
N ARG A 12 -7.00 -27.63 34.40
CA ARG A 12 -7.07 -27.69 35.86
C ARG A 12 -8.48 -27.36 36.34
N GLY A 13 -9.01 -28.20 37.23
CA GLY A 13 -10.37 -28.09 37.75
C GLY A 13 -11.43 -28.82 36.92
N SER A 14 -11.09 -29.35 35.75
CA SER A 14 -12.07 -30.08 34.93
C SER A 14 -12.48 -31.41 35.58
N GLN A 15 -13.79 -31.68 35.53
CA GLN A 15 -14.42 -32.92 35.97
C GLN A 15 -14.87 -33.82 34.80
N SER A 16 -14.65 -33.37 33.56
CA SER A 16 -15.13 -34.02 32.34
C SER A 16 -14.36 -35.27 31.89
N CYS A 17 -13.16 -35.51 32.45
CA CYS A 17 -12.28 -36.59 32.02
C CYS A 17 -12.10 -37.63 33.13
N GLU A 18 -12.70 -38.82 32.95
CA GLU A 18 -12.63 -39.92 33.92
C GLU A 18 -11.21 -40.42 34.18
N ILE A 19 -10.31 -40.28 33.20
CA ILE A 19 -8.91 -40.75 33.28
C ILE A 19 -8.06 -39.82 34.16
N CYS A 20 -8.47 -38.55 34.33
CA CYS A 20 -7.75 -37.55 35.12
C CYS A 20 -8.73 -36.57 35.79
N PRO A 21 -9.44 -37.03 36.86
CA PRO A 21 -10.42 -36.19 37.55
C PRO A 21 -9.74 -35.02 38.26
N GLY A 22 -10.26 -33.80 38.07
CA GLY A 22 -9.65 -32.56 38.54
C GLY A 22 -8.62 -31.94 37.60
N GLY A 23 -8.31 -32.60 36.47
CA GLY A 23 -7.43 -32.10 35.42
C GLY A 23 -5.95 -31.99 35.81
N MET A 24 -5.19 -31.21 35.04
CA MET A 24 -3.74 -31.05 35.22
C MET A 24 -3.39 -30.38 36.56
N THR A 25 -2.23 -30.74 37.11
CA THR A 25 -1.69 -30.12 38.33
C THR A 25 -1.21 -28.69 38.06
N SER A 26 -1.13 -27.85 39.10
CA SER A 26 -0.60 -26.48 38.98
C SER A 26 0.80 -26.43 38.38
N HIS A 27 1.65 -27.42 38.69
CA HIS A 27 2.99 -27.50 38.13
C HIS A 27 3.00 -27.84 36.63
N GLN A 28 2.12 -28.74 36.20
CA GLN A 28 1.95 -29.06 34.78
C GLN A 28 1.38 -27.87 34.01
N GLU A 29 0.39 -27.19 34.59
CA GLU A 29 -0.21 -25.98 34.03
C GLU A 29 0.85 -24.89 33.81
N GLU A 30 1.61 -24.56 34.85
CA GLU A 30 2.67 -23.54 34.78
C GLU A 30 3.74 -23.89 33.73
N ARG A 31 4.15 -25.17 33.69
CA ARG A 31 5.11 -25.65 32.69
C ARG A 31 4.59 -25.50 31.26
N LEU A 32 3.31 -25.77 31.02
CA LEU A 32 2.70 -25.65 29.68
C LEU A 32 2.47 -24.18 29.30
N ARG A 33 2.10 -23.31 30.27
CA ARG A 33 2.03 -21.85 30.06
C ARG A 33 3.40 -21.27 29.71
N SER A 34 4.43 -21.62 30.48
CA SER A 34 5.81 -21.21 30.25
C SER A 34 6.36 -21.68 28.89
N ALA A 35 5.87 -22.81 28.38
CA ALA A 35 6.23 -23.34 27.06
C ALA A 35 5.35 -22.79 25.91
N GLU A 36 4.41 -21.89 26.18
CA GLU A 36 3.41 -21.39 25.20
C GLU A 36 2.55 -22.52 24.57
N MET A 37 2.39 -23.63 25.28
CA MET A 37 1.63 -24.81 24.83
C MET A 37 0.22 -24.86 25.42
N LEU A 38 -0.12 -23.96 26.35
CA LEU A 38 -1.44 -23.87 26.97
C LEU A 38 -2.18 -22.61 26.52
N PHE A 39 -3.45 -22.77 26.17
CA PHE A 39 -4.34 -21.65 25.89
C PHE A 39 -4.94 -21.09 27.20
N SER A 40 -5.30 -19.80 27.18
CA SER A 40 -5.91 -19.11 28.31
C SER A 40 -7.42 -19.12 28.25
N GLU A 41 -8.05 -18.86 29.39
CA GLU A 41 -9.49 -18.62 29.49
C GLU A 41 -9.92 -17.46 28.58
N PRO A 42 -11.08 -17.54 27.90
CA PRO A 42 -11.60 -16.43 27.11
C PRO A 42 -11.91 -15.22 28.02
N ASP A 43 -11.19 -14.13 27.80
CA ASP A 43 -11.26 -12.89 28.57
C ASP A 43 -11.95 -11.74 27.81
N SER A 44 -11.93 -11.78 26.48
CA SER A 44 -12.54 -10.75 25.65
C SER A 44 -14.05 -10.90 25.52
N LEU A 45 -14.76 -9.77 25.48
CA LEU A 45 -16.21 -9.71 25.21
C LEU A 45 -16.61 -10.42 23.92
N LEU A 46 -15.78 -10.35 22.87
CA LEU A 46 -16.02 -11.04 21.60
C LEU A 46 -16.08 -12.56 21.79
N LYS A 47 -15.07 -13.13 22.46
CA LYS A 47 -15.00 -14.58 22.72
C LYS A 47 -16.14 -15.06 23.62
N LEU A 48 -16.46 -14.30 24.68
CA LEU A 48 -17.56 -14.62 25.59
C LEU A 48 -18.92 -14.58 24.88
N SER A 49 -19.16 -13.57 24.04
CA SER A 49 -20.41 -13.44 23.26
C SER A 49 -20.54 -14.52 22.19
N ALA A 50 -19.42 -15.01 21.65
CA ALA A 50 -19.40 -16.17 20.75
C ALA A 50 -19.65 -17.52 21.47
N GLY A 51 -19.81 -17.52 22.79
CA GLY A 51 -20.07 -18.72 23.59
C GLY A 51 -18.81 -19.51 23.95
N LEU A 52 -17.61 -19.00 23.66
CA LEU A 52 -16.35 -19.72 23.92
C LEU A 52 -16.05 -19.91 25.42
N GLY A 53 -16.70 -19.16 26.31
CA GLY A 53 -16.58 -19.32 27.77
C GLY A 53 -17.56 -20.33 28.39
N LEU A 54 -18.49 -20.88 27.61
CA LEU A 54 -19.49 -21.81 28.15
C LEU A 54 -18.81 -23.06 28.71
N GLN A 55 -19.22 -23.44 29.93
CA GLN A 55 -18.80 -24.65 30.64
C GLN A 55 -17.28 -24.73 30.89
N TRP A 56 -16.57 -23.60 30.92
CA TRP A 56 -15.15 -23.59 31.28
C TRP A 56 -14.94 -24.11 32.72
N PRO A 57 -13.92 -24.96 33.00
CA PRO A 57 -12.88 -25.48 32.12
C PRO A 57 -13.19 -26.88 31.52
N ASP A 58 -14.44 -27.34 31.59
CA ASP A 58 -14.82 -28.70 31.23
C ASP A 58 -14.77 -29.01 29.73
N ALA A 59 -14.47 -30.27 29.44
CA ALA A 59 -14.24 -30.85 28.10
C ALA A 59 -13.07 -30.22 27.33
N ARG A 60 -12.15 -29.55 28.02
CA ARG A 60 -11.01 -28.84 27.42
C ARG A 60 -9.69 -29.36 27.95
N GLY A 61 -8.67 -29.27 27.12
CA GLY A 61 -7.34 -29.72 27.51
C GLY A 61 -6.35 -29.67 26.36
N VAL A 62 -5.14 -30.13 26.65
CA VAL A 62 -4.05 -30.22 25.68
C VAL A 62 -3.52 -31.64 25.63
N PHE A 63 -3.43 -32.19 24.42
CA PHE A 63 -2.63 -33.38 24.17
C PHE A 63 -1.19 -32.96 23.93
N VAL A 64 -0.24 -33.59 24.61
CA VAL A 64 1.19 -33.34 24.45
C VAL A 64 1.86 -34.60 23.92
N GLY A 65 2.46 -34.48 22.74
CA GLY A 65 3.22 -35.54 22.10
C GLY A 65 4.52 -35.85 22.85
N SER A 66 5.02 -37.07 22.68
CA SER A 66 6.30 -37.55 23.19
C SER A 66 7.46 -37.05 22.34
N SER A 67 7.20 -36.81 21.04
CA SER A 67 8.08 -36.03 20.16
C SER A 67 8.11 -34.57 20.63
N GLN A 68 9.29 -33.98 20.74
CA GLN A 68 9.43 -32.57 21.11
C GLN A 68 8.65 -31.69 20.13
N GLY A 69 7.74 -30.87 20.66
CA GLY A 69 7.10 -29.79 19.92
C GLY A 69 5.66 -30.04 19.46
N LEU A 70 5.16 -31.28 19.41
CA LEU A 70 3.78 -31.58 19.02
C LEU A 70 2.82 -31.42 20.20
N TYR A 71 1.77 -30.61 20.02
CA TYR A 71 0.65 -30.53 20.94
C TYR A 71 -0.66 -30.28 20.20
N VAL A 72 -1.79 -30.67 20.80
CA VAL A 72 -3.12 -30.46 20.22
C VAL A 72 -4.01 -29.84 21.27
N TRP A 73 -4.59 -28.68 20.97
CA TRP A 73 -5.63 -28.09 21.81
C TRP A 73 -6.97 -28.71 21.48
N CYS A 74 -7.68 -29.13 22.52
CA CYS A 74 -9.03 -29.70 22.42
C CYS A 74 -10.04 -28.68 22.94
N ASN A 75 -11.02 -28.33 22.12
CA ASN A 75 -12.16 -27.45 22.46
C ASN A 75 -11.76 -26.05 22.97
N GLU A 76 -10.74 -25.43 22.37
CA GLU A 76 -10.41 -24.02 22.63
C GLU A 76 -11.39 -23.11 21.88
N GLU A 77 -11.12 -22.84 20.60
CA GLU A 77 -12.03 -22.15 19.66
C GLU A 77 -12.67 -23.13 18.67
N ASP A 78 -11.90 -24.11 18.23
CA ASP A 78 -12.30 -25.22 17.35
C ASP A 78 -12.20 -26.55 18.12
N HIS A 79 -12.79 -27.62 17.60
CA HIS A 79 -12.73 -28.94 18.25
C HIS A 79 -11.30 -29.41 18.46
N LEU A 80 -10.44 -29.24 17.47
CA LEU A 80 -9.03 -29.62 17.51
C LEU A 80 -8.18 -28.56 16.82
N ARG A 81 -7.08 -28.18 17.47
CA ARG A 81 -6.02 -27.36 16.87
C ARG A 81 -4.69 -28.09 17.00
N PHE A 82 -4.19 -28.61 15.89
CA PHE A 82 -2.91 -29.29 15.83
C PHE A 82 -1.78 -28.27 15.74
N CYS A 83 -0.82 -28.37 16.64
CA CYS A 83 0.30 -27.45 16.73
C CYS A 83 1.62 -28.22 16.77
N ALA A 84 2.61 -27.76 16.01
CA ALA A 84 3.98 -28.21 16.17
C ALA A 84 4.91 -27.00 16.24
N ARG A 85 5.78 -26.99 17.25
CA ARG A 85 6.78 -25.95 17.46
C ARG A 85 8.17 -26.55 17.56
N GLY A 86 9.12 -25.99 16.82
CA GLY A 86 10.53 -26.38 16.88
C GLY A 86 11.44 -25.16 16.96
N GLN A 87 12.66 -25.37 17.44
CA GLN A 87 13.74 -24.40 17.26
C GLN A 87 14.45 -24.67 15.93
N GLY A 88 14.89 -23.62 15.25
CA GLY A 88 15.55 -23.72 13.95
C GLY A 88 14.61 -23.56 12.76
N SER A 89 15.08 -23.94 11.57
CA SER A 89 14.43 -23.65 10.28
C SER A 89 13.77 -24.86 9.61
N ASP A 90 13.71 -26.01 10.27
CA ASP A 90 13.12 -27.24 9.69
C ASP A 90 11.58 -27.26 9.78
N VAL A 91 10.96 -26.36 9.03
CA VAL A 91 9.50 -26.27 8.88
C VAL A 91 8.92 -27.54 8.27
N LYS A 92 9.70 -28.25 7.45
CA LYS A 92 9.27 -29.48 6.77
C LYS A 92 9.05 -30.62 7.76
N GLN A 93 9.95 -30.78 8.74
CA GLN A 93 9.79 -31.76 9.81
C GLN A 93 8.55 -31.48 10.68
N LEU A 94 8.30 -30.21 11.02
CA LEU A 94 7.10 -29.81 11.76
C LEU A 94 5.83 -30.14 10.97
N TRP A 95 5.81 -29.84 9.67
CA TRP A 95 4.69 -30.16 8.79
C TRP A 95 4.41 -31.67 8.69
N GLN A 96 5.45 -32.48 8.54
CA GLN A 96 5.33 -33.95 8.54
C GLN A 96 4.77 -34.48 9.86
N THR A 97 5.14 -33.86 10.98
CA THR A 97 4.68 -34.26 12.31
C THR A 97 3.18 -33.94 12.49
N VAL A 98 2.74 -32.75 12.09
CA VAL A 98 1.32 -32.33 12.15
C VAL A 98 0.45 -33.17 11.23
N THR A 99 0.86 -33.37 9.98
CA THR A 99 0.09 -34.17 9.01
C THR A 99 -0.03 -35.63 9.42
N ALA A 100 1.03 -36.22 9.97
CA ALA A 100 0.98 -37.58 10.52
C ALA A 100 0.03 -37.68 11.73
N ALA A 101 0.04 -36.68 12.63
CA ALA A 101 -0.87 -36.62 13.77
C ALA A 101 -2.34 -36.45 13.32
N MET A 102 -2.60 -35.55 12.38
CA MET A 102 -3.92 -35.34 11.80
C MET A 102 -4.46 -36.61 11.14
N GLY A 103 -3.65 -37.28 10.31
CA GLY A 103 -4.06 -38.52 9.64
C GLY A 103 -4.36 -39.66 10.62
N ALA A 104 -3.58 -39.77 11.70
CA ALA A 104 -3.84 -40.76 12.75
C ALA A 104 -5.16 -40.50 13.49
N VAL A 105 -5.47 -39.23 13.80
CA VAL A 105 -6.74 -38.84 14.42
C VAL A 105 -7.91 -39.04 13.47
N GLU A 106 -7.75 -38.73 12.19
CA GLU A 106 -8.79 -38.92 11.18
C GLU A 106 -9.15 -40.40 11.01
N GLU A 107 -8.16 -41.29 10.94
CA GLU A 107 -8.37 -42.73 10.85
C GLU A 107 -9.10 -43.25 12.09
N SER A 108 -8.69 -42.79 13.29
CA SER A 108 -9.39 -43.13 14.53
C SER A 108 -10.82 -42.59 14.56
N ALA A 109 -11.08 -41.38 14.07
CA ALA A 109 -12.40 -40.79 14.02
C ALA A 109 -13.35 -41.59 13.10
N LYS A 110 -12.83 -42.11 11.98
CA LYS A 110 -13.59 -42.96 11.06
C LYS A 110 -14.08 -44.23 11.72
N THR A 111 -13.29 -44.84 12.62
CA THR A 111 -13.72 -46.05 13.37
C THR A 111 -14.94 -45.82 14.26
N VAL A 112 -15.19 -44.58 14.68
CA VAL A 112 -16.36 -44.18 15.49
C VAL A 112 -17.43 -43.44 14.67
N GLY A 113 -17.36 -43.53 13.33
CA GLY A 113 -18.34 -42.94 12.42
C GLY A 113 -18.29 -41.42 12.34
N ARG A 114 -17.14 -40.80 12.62
CA ARG A 114 -16.91 -39.34 12.56
C ARG A 114 -15.78 -38.99 11.58
N SER A 115 -15.77 -37.76 11.10
CA SER A 115 -14.72 -37.22 10.23
C SER A 115 -14.53 -35.72 10.47
N PHE A 116 -13.43 -35.16 9.98
CA PHE A 116 -13.27 -33.70 9.96
C PHE A 116 -14.33 -33.05 9.06
N CYS A 117 -14.80 -31.88 9.50
CA CYS A 117 -15.78 -31.10 8.75
C CYS A 117 -15.08 -30.36 7.61
N SER A 118 -15.43 -30.69 6.37
CA SER A 118 -14.92 -30.01 5.18
C SER A 118 -15.97 -29.94 4.08
N SER A 119 -15.82 -28.97 3.17
CA SER A 119 -16.66 -28.83 1.99
C SER A 119 -15.82 -28.48 0.76
N ASN A 120 -16.33 -28.79 -0.44
CA ASN A 120 -15.64 -28.46 -1.68
C ASN A 120 -15.48 -26.95 -1.91
N HIS A 121 -16.36 -26.13 -1.33
CA HIS A 121 -16.33 -24.68 -1.52
C HIS A 121 -15.46 -23.96 -0.48
N PHE A 122 -15.52 -24.38 0.79
CA PHE A 122 -14.84 -23.71 1.90
C PHE A 122 -13.62 -24.45 2.45
N GLY A 123 -13.27 -25.64 1.96
CA GLY A 123 -12.20 -26.45 2.54
C GLY A 123 -12.58 -26.93 3.95
N PHE A 124 -11.62 -26.96 4.88
CA PHE A 124 -11.86 -27.25 6.29
C PHE A 124 -12.70 -26.14 6.95
N THR A 125 -13.71 -26.55 7.70
CA THR A 125 -14.61 -25.62 8.40
C THR A 125 -14.09 -25.31 9.80
N THR A 126 -13.93 -24.03 10.10
CA THR A 126 -13.50 -23.49 11.40
C THR A 126 -14.58 -22.58 11.98
N SER A 127 -14.56 -22.35 13.29
CA SER A 127 -15.48 -21.44 13.99
C SER A 127 -15.36 -19.99 13.50
N CYS A 128 -14.14 -19.56 13.14
CA CYS A 128 -13.87 -18.24 12.59
C CYS A 128 -13.77 -18.27 11.05
N PRO A 129 -14.60 -17.51 10.31
CA PRO A 129 -14.59 -17.50 8.85
C PRO A 129 -13.26 -17.11 8.20
N SER A 130 -12.40 -16.35 8.89
CA SER A 130 -11.09 -15.96 8.37
C SER A 130 -10.08 -17.13 8.30
N ARG A 131 -10.41 -18.29 8.88
CA ARG A 131 -9.56 -19.50 8.89
C ARG A 131 -10.10 -20.64 8.03
N LEU A 132 -11.14 -20.40 7.23
CA LEU A 132 -11.63 -21.37 6.25
C LEU A 132 -10.57 -21.68 5.17
N GLY A 133 -10.72 -22.81 4.49
CA GLY A 133 -9.82 -23.27 3.44
C GLY A 133 -8.86 -24.33 3.96
N SER A 134 -7.56 -24.04 3.91
CA SER A 134 -6.53 -24.94 4.45
C SER A 134 -6.48 -24.98 5.97
N ALA A 135 -7.06 -23.97 6.66
CA ALA A 135 -7.00 -23.79 8.11
C ALA A 135 -5.57 -23.85 8.71
N LEU A 136 -4.55 -23.62 7.88
CA LEU A 136 -3.14 -23.70 8.25
C LEU A 136 -2.61 -22.30 8.58
N ARG A 137 -1.95 -22.16 9.73
CA ARG A 137 -1.18 -20.96 10.06
C ARG A 137 0.26 -21.34 10.34
N VAL A 138 1.17 -20.74 9.57
CA VAL A 138 2.62 -20.89 9.77
C VAL A 138 3.14 -19.59 10.37
N THR A 139 3.92 -19.67 11.44
CA THR A 139 4.56 -18.51 12.06
C THR A 139 6.04 -18.80 12.25
N ILE A 140 6.89 -17.87 11.81
CA ILE A 140 8.35 -17.95 11.89
C ILE A 140 8.85 -16.68 12.58
N THR A 141 9.66 -16.84 13.62
CA THR A 141 10.31 -15.72 14.30
C THR A 141 11.68 -15.47 13.67
N LEU A 142 11.89 -14.27 13.13
CA LEU A 142 13.12 -13.87 12.46
C LEU A 142 13.86 -12.79 13.25
N LYS A 143 15.20 -12.86 13.24
CA LYS A 143 16.06 -11.78 13.73
C LYS A 143 16.48 -10.94 12.53
N ILE A 144 15.78 -9.84 12.30
CA ILE A 144 15.98 -8.93 11.15
C ILE A 144 15.97 -7.44 11.54
N PRO A 145 16.76 -7.03 12.55
CA PRO A 145 16.73 -5.67 13.09
C PRO A 145 17.20 -4.58 12.11
N LEU A 146 18.08 -4.88 11.15
CA LEU A 146 18.55 -3.89 10.18
C LEU A 146 17.49 -3.65 9.11
N LEU A 147 16.92 -4.72 8.56
CA LEU A 147 15.86 -4.65 7.56
C LEU A 147 14.62 -3.95 8.10
N ALA A 148 14.24 -4.23 9.35
CA ALA A 148 13.12 -3.56 10.01
C ALA A 148 13.29 -2.05 10.14
N LYS A 149 14.53 -1.55 10.17
CA LYS A 149 14.84 -0.11 10.21
C LYS A 149 14.99 0.51 8.82
N ALA A 150 15.40 -0.28 7.84
CA ALA A 150 15.68 0.18 6.48
C ALA A 150 14.40 0.39 5.66
N VAL A 151 13.35 -0.41 5.89
CA VAL A 151 12.13 -0.40 5.07
C VAL A 151 10.86 -0.52 5.93
N ASP A 152 9.70 -0.22 5.33
CA ASP A 152 8.41 -0.64 5.90
C ASP A 152 8.27 -2.16 5.81
N LEU A 153 8.66 -2.84 6.89
CA LEU A 153 8.64 -4.31 6.98
C LEU A 153 7.24 -4.89 6.82
N SER A 154 6.20 -4.18 7.28
CA SER A 154 4.81 -4.63 7.15
C SER A 154 4.37 -4.62 5.68
N ALA A 155 4.69 -3.56 4.94
CA ALA A 155 4.45 -3.52 3.50
C ALA A 155 5.27 -4.56 2.73
N LEU A 156 6.56 -4.72 3.04
CA LEU A 156 7.41 -5.74 2.43
C LEU A 156 6.87 -7.16 2.67
N CYS A 157 6.50 -7.50 3.91
CA CYS A 157 5.90 -8.80 4.22
C CYS A 157 4.62 -9.02 3.40
N ARG A 158 3.74 -8.01 3.31
CA ARG A 158 2.51 -8.09 2.52
C ARG A 158 2.80 -8.31 1.03
N SER A 159 3.84 -7.67 0.48
CA SER A 159 4.27 -7.90 -0.92
C SER A 159 4.76 -9.34 -1.17
N LEU A 160 5.25 -10.02 -0.12
CA LEU A 160 5.68 -11.41 -0.16
C LEU A 160 4.56 -12.41 0.18
N GLY A 161 3.33 -11.95 0.36
CA GLY A 161 2.20 -12.79 0.77
C GLY A 161 2.23 -13.20 2.25
N LEU A 162 2.91 -12.41 3.09
CA LEU A 162 3.12 -12.67 4.51
C LEU A 162 2.48 -11.57 5.38
N HIS A 163 2.19 -11.92 6.62
CA HIS A 163 1.78 -11.00 7.66
C HIS A 163 2.94 -10.72 8.62
N CYS A 164 3.26 -9.44 8.81
CA CYS A 164 4.21 -9.01 9.84
C CYS A 164 3.49 -8.83 11.17
N GLY A 165 3.95 -9.52 12.21
CA GLY A 165 3.58 -9.29 13.60
C GLY A 165 4.38 -8.14 14.21
N SER A 166 4.19 -7.94 15.52
CA SER A 166 4.90 -6.90 16.28
C SER A 166 6.33 -7.31 16.63
N GLU A 167 7.20 -6.31 16.77
CA GLU A 167 8.51 -6.47 17.37
C GLU A 167 8.38 -7.07 18.77
N THR A 168 9.17 -8.10 19.05
CA THR A 168 9.29 -8.71 20.38
C THR A 168 10.76 -8.75 20.76
N VAL A 169 11.06 -8.64 22.05
CA VAL A 169 12.43 -8.80 22.55
C VAL A 169 12.61 -10.23 23.03
N LEU A 170 13.48 -10.99 22.37
CA LEU A 170 13.94 -12.29 22.85
C LEU A 170 15.37 -12.14 23.37
N GLY A 171 15.52 -12.09 24.70
CA GLY A 171 16.79 -11.82 25.37
C GLY A 171 17.27 -10.38 25.12
N HIS A 172 18.36 -10.21 24.36
CA HIS A 172 18.92 -8.91 23.99
C HIS A 172 18.74 -8.55 22.50
N SER A 173 17.99 -9.35 21.74
CA SER A 173 17.79 -9.14 20.31
C SER A 173 16.33 -8.82 20.01
N SER A 174 16.13 -7.78 19.19
CA SER A 174 14.86 -7.52 18.52
C SER A 174 14.56 -8.65 17.53
N VAL A 175 13.37 -9.23 17.64
CA VAL A 175 12.86 -10.26 16.75
C VAL A 175 11.48 -9.90 16.23
N TRP A 176 11.18 -10.39 15.04
CA TRP A 176 9.94 -10.13 14.34
C TRP A 176 9.23 -11.44 14.04
N GLN A 177 7.95 -11.54 14.40
CA GLN A 177 7.13 -12.68 14.04
C GLN A 177 6.54 -12.47 12.66
N VAL A 178 6.81 -13.36 11.72
CA VAL A 178 6.24 -13.34 10.38
C VAL A 178 5.33 -14.55 10.24
N SER A 179 4.12 -14.35 9.72
CA SER A 179 3.15 -15.43 9.54
C SER A 179 2.61 -15.52 8.12
N SER A 180 2.07 -16.69 7.79
CA SER A 180 1.46 -16.97 6.50
C SER A 180 0.30 -16.02 6.18
N GLY A 181 0.07 -15.80 4.89
CA GLY A 181 -1.08 -15.06 4.35
C GLY A 181 -2.44 -15.75 4.55
N ASP A 182 -3.44 -15.30 3.80
CA ASP A 182 -4.79 -15.86 3.82
C ASP A 182 -4.83 -17.33 3.36
N CYS A 183 -5.74 -18.10 3.95
CA CYS A 183 -5.80 -19.56 3.81
C CYS A 183 -6.83 -20.04 2.77
N LEU A 184 -7.79 -19.18 2.39
CA LEU A 184 -8.91 -19.57 1.54
C LEU A 184 -8.50 -19.60 0.07
N GLY A 185 -8.74 -20.74 -0.60
CA GLY A 185 -8.42 -20.92 -2.03
C GLY A 185 -6.94 -21.20 -2.32
N VAL A 186 -6.12 -21.44 -1.29
CA VAL A 186 -4.69 -21.77 -1.40
C VAL A 186 -4.44 -23.11 -0.72
N SER A 187 -3.65 -23.98 -1.35
CA SER A 187 -3.30 -25.28 -0.75
C SER A 187 -2.35 -25.12 0.45
N GLU A 188 -2.35 -26.08 1.37
CA GLU A 188 -1.44 -26.12 2.52
C GLU A 188 0.04 -26.04 2.06
N CYS A 189 0.37 -26.76 0.98
CA CYS A 189 1.72 -26.78 0.42
C CYS A 189 2.12 -25.43 -0.19
N ASP A 190 1.22 -24.78 -0.92
CA ASP A 190 1.49 -23.46 -1.51
C ASP A 190 1.68 -22.40 -0.42
N LEU A 191 0.85 -22.45 0.62
CA LEU A 191 0.97 -21.55 1.77
C LEU A 191 2.31 -21.75 2.50
N LEU A 192 2.72 -23.01 2.70
CA LEU A 192 4.01 -23.34 3.33
C LEU A 192 5.19 -22.86 2.48
N ASN A 193 5.18 -23.14 1.18
CA ASN A 193 6.23 -22.76 0.25
C ASN A 193 6.36 -21.24 0.13
N THR A 194 5.22 -20.53 0.03
CA THR A 194 5.18 -19.06 0.02
C THR A 194 5.78 -18.49 1.30
N THR A 195 5.38 -19.02 2.46
CA THR A 195 5.91 -18.60 3.77
C THR A 195 7.42 -18.81 3.86
N MET A 196 7.90 -20.00 3.51
CA MET A 196 9.33 -20.33 3.57
C MET A 196 10.17 -19.49 2.60
N SER A 197 9.69 -19.31 1.36
CA SER A 197 10.36 -18.51 0.34
C SER A 197 10.44 -17.03 0.74
N GLY A 198 9.33 -16.47 1.24
CA GLY A 198 9.30 -15.09 1.69
C GLY A 198 10.19 -14.86 2.93
N CYS A 199 10.15 -15.73 3.94
CA CYS A 199 11.06 -15.63 5.09
C CYS A 199 12.53 -15.79 4.69
N ARG A 200 12.86 -16.71 3.77
CA ARG A 200 14.22 -16.84 3.24
C ARG A 200 14.68 -15.55 2.57
N ARG A 201 13.81 -14.89 1.81
CA ARG A 201 14.11 -13.59 1.19
C ARG A 201 14.45 -12.54 2.25
N LEU A 202 13.62 -12.41 3.29
CA LEU A 202 13.86 -11.45 4.38
C LEU A 202 15.22 -11.68 5.05
N VAL A 203 15.60 -12.94 5.29
CA VAL A 203 16.91 -13.29 5.86
C VAL A 203 18.06 -12.91 4.93
N VAL A 204 17.93 -13.15 3.62
CA VAL A 204 18.95 -12.74 2.63
C VAL A 204 19.13 -11.22 2.63
N LEU A 205 18.03 -10.45 2.68
CA LEU A 205 18.09 -8.99 2.73
C LEU A 205 18.78 -8.49 4.01
N GLU A 206 18.49 -9.10 5.17
CA GLU A 206 19.21 -8.78 6.41
C GLU A 206 20.71 -9.06 6.28
N GLN A 207 21.09 -10.20 5.71
CA GLN A 207 22.50 -10.58 5.53
C GLN A 207 23.24 -9.60 4.59
N LEU A 208 22.58 -9.07 3.57
CA LEU A 208 23.15 -8.03 2.71
C LEU A 208 23.38 -6.73 3.50
N LEU A 209 22.42 -6.31 4.34
CA LEU A 209 22.60 -5.14 5.20
C LEU A 209 23.72 -5.35 6.24
N GLU A 210 23.87 -6.55 6.80
CA GLU A 210 24.97 -6.89 7.70
C GLU A 210 26.34 -6.78 7.01
N GLN A 211 26.40 -6.99 5.69
CA GLN A 211 27.60 -6.85 4.86
C GLN A 211 27.81 -5.43 4.34
N GLY A 212 26.85 -4.52 4.56
CA GLY A 212 26.86 -3.16 4.00
C GLY A 212 26.55 -3.11 2.50
N GLU A 213 25.96 -4.17 1.94
CA GLU A 213 25.53 -4.23 0.54
C GLU A 213 24.12 -3.66 0.37
N GLY A 214 23.85 -3.08 -0.81
CA GLY A 214 22.52 -2.59 -1.15
C GLY A 214 21.51 -3.73 -1.26
N ILE A 215 20.33 -3.55 -0.67
CA ILE A 215 19.26 -4.56 -0.66
C ILE A 215 18.32 -4.50 -1.86
N PHE A 216 18.32 -3.39 -2.60
CA PHE A 216 17.25 -3.06 -3.55
C PHE A 216 17.21 -4.03 -4.74
N ASP A 217 18.36 -4.47 -5.25
CA ASP A 217 18.42 -5.46 -6.34
C ASP A 217 17.81 -6.81 -5.94
N ALA A 218 17.89 -7.16 -4.66
CA ALA A 218 17.33 -8.39 -4.11
C ALA A 218 15.85 -8.25 -3.68
N MET A 219 15.33 -7.02 -3.59
CA MET A 219 13.95 -6.73 -3.23
C MET A 219 13.02 -6.88 -4.45
N PRO A 220 11.88 -7.59 -4.33
CA PRO A 220 10.94 -7.76 -5.44
C PRO A 220 10.46 -6.42 -6.01
N GLY A 221 10.71 -6.19 -7.30
CA GLY A 221 10.27 -4.99 -8.01
C GLY A 221 11.12 -3.73 -7.76
N LEU A 222 12.18 -3.82 -6.94
CA LEU A 222 13.14 -2.73 -6.75
C LEU A 222 14.44 -2.91 -7.55
N GLY A 223 14.77 -4.13 -7.95
CA GLY A 223 15.83 -4.40 -8.93
C GLY A 223 15.37 -4.18 -10.39
N ASP A 224 16.06 -4.79 -11.34
CA ASP A 224 15.76 -4.62 -12.77
C ASP A 224 14.46 -5.32 -13.23
N GLU A 225 14.06 -6.36 -12.49
CA GLU A 225 12.87 -7.17 -12.77
C GLU A 225 11.64 -6.69 -12.00
N LEU A 226 10.48 -6.70 -12.67
CA LEU A 226 9.20 -6.52 -11.98
C LEU A 226 8.85 -7.72 -11.11
N PRO A 227 8.01 -7.55 -10.07
CA PRO A 227 7.46 -8.67 -9.32
C PRO A 227 6.74 -9.64 -10.27
N PRO A 228 6.75 -10.97 -10.04
CA PRO A 228 6.03 -11.92 -10.90
C PRO A 228 4.56 -11.55 -11.11
N SER A 229 4.06 -11.68 -12.34
CA SER A 229 2.67 -11.37 -12.70
C SER A 229 2.13 -12.30 -13.77
N LEU A 230 0.80 -12.43 -13.82
CA LEU A 230 0.08 -13.10 -14.90
C LEU A 230 0.03 -12.26 -16.19
N MET A 231 0.41 -10.98 -16.13
CA MET A 231 0.51 -10.10 -17.28
C MET A 231 1.98 -9.83 -17.64
N PRO A 232 2.37 -9.89 -18.92
CA PRO A 232 3.73 -9.52 -19.34
C PRO A 232 3.83 -8.01 -19.58
N VAL A 233 5.06 -7.45 -19.48
CA VAL A 233 5.38 -6.07 -19.88
C VAL A 233 5.62 -5.96 -21.38
N THR A 234 6.29 -6.97 -21.94
CA THR A 234 6.61 -7.05 -23.37
C THR A 234 6.24 -8.43 -23.90
N GLY A 235 6.01 -8.52 -25.21
CA GLY A 235 5.62 -9.79 -25.84
C GLY A 235 4.12 -10.08 -25.75
N ARG A 236 3.75 -11.36 -25.78
CA ARG A 236 2.35 -11.79 -25.97
C ARG A 236 1.59 -11.89 -24.66
N CYS A 237 0.50 -11.13 -24.55
CA CYS A 237 -0.47 -11.26 -23.47
C CYS A 237 -1.20 -12.62 -23.51
N PRO A 238 -1.67 -13.14 -22.35
CA PRO A 238 -2.38 -14.41 -22.29
C PRO A 238 -3.65 -14.42 -23.18
N PRO A 239 -4.12 -15.60 -23.63
CA PRO A 239 -5.28 -15.69 -24.50
C PRO A 239 -6.59 -15.33 -23.79
N ARG A 240 -6.62 -15.42 -22.46
CA ARG A 240 -7.75 -15.05 -21.61
C ARG A 240 -7.27 -14.06 -20.55
N LEU A 241 -8.14 -13.10 -20.20
CA LEU A 241 -7.90 -12.18 -19.10
C LEU A 241 -7.80 -13.00 -17.80
N PRO A 242 -6.76 -12.78 -16.96
CA PRO A 242 -6.72 -13.32 -15.61
C PRO A 242 -7.96 -12.95 -14.79
N ASP A 243 -8.28 -13.73 -13.76
CA ASP A 243 -9.44 -13.41 -12.91
C ASP A 243 -9.22 -12.08 -12.17
N ILE A 244 -10.11 -11.12 -12.44
CA ILE A 244 -10.14 -9.79 -11.83
C ILE A 244 -11.45 -9.55 -11.05
N GLY A 245 -12.26 -10.59 -10.82
CA GLY A 245 -13.61 -10.47 -10.25
C GLY A 245 -13.65 -9.81 -8.87
N SER A 246 -12.62 -10.02 -8.05
CA SER A 246 -12.48 -9.43 -6.72
C SER A 246 -11.85 -8.03 -6.72
N ARG A 247 -11.41 -7.51 -7.88
CA ARG A 247 -10.64 -6.27 -7.98
C ARG A 247 -11.57 -5.06 -8.07
N LYS A 248 -11.27 -4.03 -7.27
CA LYS A 248 -12.08 -2.81 -7.13
C LYS A 248 -11.59 -1.61 -7.95
N THR A 249 -10.53 -1.78 -8.72
CA THR A 249 -9.96 -0.71 -9.57
C THR A 249 -10.91 -0.33 -10.72
N LEU A 250 -10.83 0.91 -11.20
CA LEU A 250 -11.64 1.37 -12.33
C LEU A 250 -11.36 0.58 -13.63
N ALA A 251 -10.12 0.19 -13.89
CA ALA A 251 -9.76 -0.68 -15.02
C ALA A 251 -10.41 -2.07 -14.92
N ALA A 252 -10.47 -2.67 -13.73
CA ALA A 252 -11.23 -3.89 -13.53
C ALA A 252 -12.73 -3.69 -13.77
N ALA A 253 -13.30 -2.53 -13.41
CA ALA A 253 -14.69 -2.21 -13.70
C ALA A 253 -14.94 -2.04 -15.21
N ALA A 254 -14.07 -1.32 -15.91
CA ALA A 254 -14.13 -1.14 -17.37
C ALA A 254 -14.03 -2.48 -18.13
N LEU A 255 -13.07 -3.34 -17.77
CA LEU A 255 -12.89 -4.67 -18.37
C LEU A 255 -14.06 -5.62 -18.08
N ARG A 256 -14.73 -5.48 -16.93
CA ARG A 256 -15.95 -6.24 -16.63
C ARG A 256 -17.18 -5.73 -17.39
N ALA A 257 -17.25 -4.42 -17.61
CA ALA A 257 -18.33 -3.79 -18.37
C ALA A 257 -18.30 -4.19 -19.86
N ASP A 258 -17.11 -4.35 -20.45
CA ASP A 258 -16.92 -4.90 -21.80
C ASP A 258 -15.95 -6.10 -21.80
N PRO A 259 -16.45 -7.35 -21.67
CA PRO A 259 -15.63 -8.56 -21.73
C PRO A 259 -14.87 -8.75 -23.05
N GLY A 260 -15.30 -8.07 -24.13
CA GLY A 260 -14.63 -8.11 -25.43
C GLY A 260 -13.40 -7.20 -25.51
N LEU A 261 -13.29 -6.20 -24.63
CA LEU A 261 -12.25 -5.16 -24.64
C LEU A 261 -10.84 -5.77 -24.61
N TYR A 262 -10.58 -6.67 -23.67
CA TYR A 262 -9.30 -7.36 -23.58
C TYR A 262 -8.95 -8.13 -24.85
N LYS A 263 -9.94 -8.84 -25.43
CA LYS A 263 -9.71 -9.65 -26.64
C LYS A 263 -9.32 -8.80 -27.84
N ARG A 264 -9.86 -7.58 -27.97
CA ARG A 264 -9.52 -6.63 -29.03
C ARG A 264 -8.11 -6.06 -28.85
N LEU A 265 -7.72 -5.75 -27.60
CA LEU A 265 -6.49 -5.02 -27.31
C LEU A 265 -5.26 -5.92 -27.07
N ARG A 266 -5.42 -7.19 -26.67
CA ARG A 266 -4.32 -8.09 -26.27
C ARG A 266 -3.25 -8.38 -27.34
N THR A 267 -3.54 -8.10 -28.61
CA THR A 267 -2.61 -8.31 -29.74
C THR A 267 -1.93 -7.03 -30.20
N LEU A 268 -2.30 -5.88 -29.62
CA LEU A 268 -1.71 -4.59 -29.95
C LEU A 268 -0.47 -4.34 -29.08
N SER A 269 0.48 -3.57 -29.63
CA SER A 269 1.68 -3.10 -28.93
C SER A 269 2.11 -1.76 -29.49
N THR A 270 2.68 -0.90 -28.65
CA THR A 270 3.32 0.34 -29.08
C THR A 270 4.61 0.05 -29.86
N SER A 271 5.15 1.08 -30.51
CA SER A 271 6.46 1.02 -31.17
C SER A 271 7.60 0.66 -30.22
N GLY A 272 7.53 1.08 -28.96
CA GLY A 272 8.49 0.72 -27.91
C GLY A 272 8.25 -0.64 -27.27
N GLY A 273 7.18 -1.35 -27.65
CA GLY A 273 6.90 -2.73 -27.23
C GLY A 273 5.99 -2.88 -26.01
N ALA A 274 5.45 -1.78 -25.47
CA ALA A 274 4.47 -1.83 -24.40
C ALA A 274 3.16 -2.44 -24.93
N ASN A 275 2.58 -3.37 -24.17
CA ASN A 275 1.31 -4.01 -24.49
C ASN A 275 0.24 -3.67 -23.44
N ILE A 276 -1.01 -4.12 -23.63
CA ILE A 276 -2.07 -3.91 -22.64
C ILE A 276 -1.71 -4.47 -21.26
N GLY A 277 -0.89 -5.53 -21.21
CA GLY A 277 -0.39 -6.13 -19.98
C GLY A 277 0.43 -5.18 -19.13
N THR A 278 1.27 -4.35 -19.73
CA THR A 278 1.94 -3.23 -19.04
C THR A 278 0.92 -2.33 -18.36
N CYS A 279 -0.10 -1.90 -19.10
CA CYS A 279 -1.06 -0.91 -18.61
C CYS A 279 -1.95 -1.43 -17.49
N ILE A 280 -2.38 -2.69 -17.53
CA ILE A 280 -3.32 -3.27 -16.56
C ILE A 280 -2.63 -4.12 -15.49
N ARG A 281 -1.29 -4.18 -15.46
CA ARG A 281 -0.57 -4.95 -14.44
C ARG A 281 -0.99 -4.58 -13.01
N PRO A 282 -1.13 -3.29 -12.65
CA PRO A 282 -1.62 -2.93 -11.32
C PRO A 282 -3.05 -3.41 -11.04
N THR A 283 -3.90 -3.53 -12.06
CA THR A 283 -5.26 -4.10 -11.93
C THR A 283 -5.23 -5.58 -11.56
N VAL A 284 -4.32 -6.34 -12.18
CA VAL A 284 -4.24 -7.81 -11.99
C VAL A 284 -3.55 -8.14 -10.67
N ASP A 285 -2.45 -7.47 -10.39
CA ASP A 285 -1.55 -7.81 -9.28
C ASP A 285 -1.98 -7.19 -7.95
N SER A 286 -2.68 -6.05 -7.97
CA SER A 286 -3.14 -5.42 -6.73
C SER A 286 -4.29 -6.20 -6.11
N TRP A 287 -4.10 -6.69 -4.89
CA TRP A 287 -5.18 -7.09 -3.99
C TRP A 287 -5.80 -5.81 -3.40
N ALA A 288 -7.13 -5.74 -3.38
CA ALA A 288 -7.86 -4.54 -3.02
C ALA A 288 -7.42 -4.02 -1.64
N VAL A 289 -6.68 -2.90 -1.62
CA VAL A 289 -6.36 -2.19 -0.39
C VAL A 289 -7.64 -1.50 0.08
N GLY A 290 -8.10 -1.84 1.28
CA GLY A 290 -9.23 -1.16 1.92
C GLY A 290 -8.87 0.30 2.18
N GLY A 291 -9.22 1.18 1.25
CA GLY A 291 -9.07 2.63 1.37
C GLY A 291 -10.13 3.33 0.52
N ALA A 292 -10.59 4.50 0.96
CA ALA A 292 -11.63 5.29 0.31
C ALA A 292 -11.17 6.01 -0.97
N SER A 293 -9.89 5.93 -1.33
CA SER A 293 -9.32 6.62 -2.49
C SER A 293 -9.54 5.83 -3.78
N VAL A 294 -9.98 6.53 -4.84
CA VAL A 294 -10.20 5.97 -6.18
C VAL A 294 -8.88 5.44 -6.72
N CYS A 295 -8.89 4.20 -7.19
CA CYS A 295 -7.72 3.56 -7.80
C CYS A 295 -8.05 3.18 -9.23
N THR A 296 -7.36 3.80 -10.20
CA THR A 296 -7.54 3.49 -11.62
C THR A 296 -7.14 2.05 -11.93
N GLY A 297 -6.01 1.59 -11.36
CA GLY A 297 -5.38 0.32 -11.72
C GLY A 297 -4.76 0.33 -13.11
N LEU A 298 -4.66 1.50 -13.74
CA LEU A 298 -4.24 1.69 -15.13
C LEU A 298 -3.02 2.61 -15.17
N VAL A 299 -1.95 2.17 -15.84
CA VAL A 299 -0.71 2.94 -15.99
C VAL A 299 -0.33 3.15 -17.44
N VAL A 300 0.36 4.26 -17.69
CA VAL A 300 0.95 4.62 -18.98
C VAL A 300 2.44 4.30 -18.95
N GLY A 301 2.87 3.35 -19.79
CA GLY A 301 4.29 3.02 -19.95
C GLY A 301 4.99 3.88 -21.00
N GLU A 302 4.26 4.27 -22.03
CA GLU A 302 4.74 5.06 -23.16
C GLU A 302 3.61 5.99 -23.62
N GLN A 303 3.96 7.15 -24.19
CA GLN A 303 2.95 8.12 -24.67
C GLN A 303 1.97 7.49 -25.68
N GLU A 304 2.47 6.62 -26.57
CA GLU A 304 1.68 5.90 -27.59
C GLU A 304 0.64 4.93 -27.00
N CYS A 305 0.75 4.56 -25.71
CA CYS A 305 -0.25 3.72 -25.04
C CYS A 305 -1.65 4.36 -25.05
N LEU A 306 -1.72 5.69 -24.97
CA LEU A 306 -3.00 6.43 -24.94
C LEU A 306 -3.76 6.29 -26.26
N ASP A 307 -3.06 6.17 -27.39
CA ASP A 307 -3.64 5.92 -28.70
C ASP A 307 -3.86 4.43 -28.97
N THR A 308 -2.85 3.61 -28.69
CA THR A 308 -2.87 2.16 -28.97
C THR A 308 -3.97 1.44 -28.17
N PHE A 309 -4.21 1.88 -26.93
CA PHE A 309 -5.20 1.28 -26.03
C PHE A 309 -6.33 2.27 -25.69
N ARG A 310 -6.64 3.20 -26.61
CA ARG A 310 -7.62 4.27 -26.41
C ARG A 310 -8.94 3.79 -25.81
N ASP A 311 -9.53 2.73 -26.36
CA ASP A 311 -10.80 2.16 -25.88
C ASP A 311 -10.76 1.85 -24.36
N LEU A 312 -9.62 1.40 -23.84
CA LEU A 312 -9.44 1.11 -22.42
C LEU A 312 -9.25 2.38 -21.60
N PHE A 313 -8.41 3.32 -22.06
CA PHE A 313 -8.20 4.59 -21.37
C PHE A 313 -9.51 5.38 -21.29
N ASP A 314 -10.24 5.51 -22.40
CA ASP A 314 -11.53 6.19 -22.44
C ASP A 314 -12.55 5.54 -21.51
N ALA A 315 -12.63 4.20 -21.51
CA ALA A 315 -13.54 3.47 -20.63
C ALA A 315 -13.20 3.68 -19.14
N VAL A 316 -11.92 3.77 -18.78
CA VAL A 316 -11.50 4.03 -17.39
C VAL A 316 -11.71 5.48 -17.00
N LEU A 317 -11.37 6.43 -17.88
CA LEU A 317 -11.58 7.86 -17.64
C LEU A 317 -13.07 8.20 -17.51
N ALA A 318 -13.94 7.51 -18.25
CA ALA A 318 -15.39 7.66 -18.12
C ALA A 318 -15.96 7.20 -16.76
N LEU A 319 -15.21 6.37 -16.03
CA LEU A 319 -15.56 5.88 -14.69
C LEU A 319 -14.96 6.73 -13.57
N LEU A 320 -14.11 7.72 -13.87
CA LEU A 320 -13.63 8.66 -12.87
C LEU A 320 -14.82 9.45 -12.30
N PRO A 321 -14.82 9.77 -10.99
CA PRO A 321 -15.80 10.67 -10.43
C PRO A 321 -15.81 11.99 -11.21
N LYS A 322 -17.00 12.37 -11.67
CA LYS A 322 -17.15 13.67 -12.34
C LYS A 322 -16.98 14.76 -11.29
N ALA A 323 -16.26 15.83 -11.64
CA ALA A 323 -16.17 16.98 -10.77
C ALA A 323 -17.60 17.53 -10.53
N PRO A 324 -18.05 17.68 -9.28
CA PRO A 324 -19.41 18.12 -8.97
C PRO A 324 -19.69 19.48 -9.58
N ALA A 325 -20.94 19.85 -9.82
CA ALA A 325 -21.25 21.21 -10.24
C ALA A 325 -20.73 22.21 -9.19
N LEU A 326 -20.29 23.39 -9.63
CA LEU A 326 -19.96 24.46 -8.69
C LEU A 326 -21.23 24.81 -7.92
N LEU A 327 -21.22 24.59 -6.61
CA LEU A 327 -22.34 24.94 -5.75
C LEU A 327 -22.44 26.46 -5.69
N ASP A 328 -23.58 27.01 -6.14
CA ASP A 328 -23.92 28.42 -5.94
C ASP A 328 -24.51 28.57 -4.54
N LEU A 329 -23.63 28.61 -3.55
CA LEU A 329 -23.97 29.08 -2.22
C LEU A 329 -23.70 30.58 -2.20
N GLU A 330 -24.68 31.38 -1.77
CA GLU A 330 -24.52 32.82 -1.51
C GLU A 330 -23.20 33.05 -0.76
N GLU A 331 -22.44 34.10 -1.10
CA GLU A 331 -21.09 34.38 -0.58
C GLU A 331 -21.00 34.11 0.93
N MET A 332 -20.54 32.91 1.28
CA MET A 332 -20.44 32.47 2.67
C MET A 332 -19.28 33.25 3.27
N GLU A 333 -19.54 34.14 4.23
CA GLU A 333 -18.47 34.81 4.95
C GLU A 333 -17.60 33.76 5.66
N ALA A 334 -16.32 33.70 5.26
CA ALA A 334 -15.35 32.78 5.82
C ALA A 334 -14.00 33.50 5.98
N ASP A 335 -13.37 33.32 7.14
CA ASP A 335 -11.99 33.75 7.37
C ASP A 335 -11.06 32.61 6.91
N GLU A 336 -10.79 32.57 5.59
CA GLU A 336 -9.96 31.53 4.96
C GLU A 336 -8.54 31.49 5.55
N ASP A 337 -7.97 32.65 5.88
CA ASP A 337 -6.62 32.79 6.43
C ASP A 337 -6.53 32.22 7.86
N ARG A 338 -7.64 32.21 8.59
CA ARG A 338 -7.71 31.58 9.90
C ARG A 338 -7.84 30.05 9.82
N ALA A 339 -8.55 29.54 8.82
CA ALA A 339 -8.79 28.10 8.68
C ALA A 339 -7.67 27.36 7.93
N CYS A 340 -6.99 28.03 6.99
CA CYS A 340 -5.95 27.45 6.13
C CYS A 340 -4.55 27.90 6.58
N VAL A 341 -3.71 26.94 6.97
CA VAL A 341 -2.35 27.20 7.49
C VAL A 341 -1.32 27.30 6.37
N TRP A 342 -1.46 26.44 5.38
CA TRP A 342 -0.56 26.39 4.22
C TRP A 342 -1.29 25.83 3.00
N VAL A 343 -0.78 26.18 1.84
CA VAL A 343 -1.26 25.73 0.53
C VAL A 343 -0.10 25.19 -0.29
N ARG A 344 -0.39 24.19 -1.13
CA ARG A 344 0.57 23.55 -2.02
C ARG A 344 -0.04 23.30 -3.38
N ALA A 345 0.73 23.58 -4.44
CA ALA A 345 0.44 23.11 -5.78
C ALA A 345 1.54 22.14 -6.22
N GLU A 346 1.13 21.01 -6.76
CA GLU A 346 1.98 20.01 -7.38
C GLU A 346 1.66 19.90 -8.87
N LEU A 347 2.70 19.95 -9.71
CA LEU A 347 2.64 19.66 -11.13
C LEU A 347 3.39 18.36 -11.45
N ARG A 348 2.76 17.51 -12.25
CA ARG A 348 3.33 16.25 -12.75
C ARG A 348 3.70 16.38 -14.21
N ARG A 349 4.95 16.09 -14.56
CA ARG A 349 5.47 16.21 -15.93
C ARG A 349 6.36 15.03 -16.27
N ASN A 350 6.18 14.49 -17.48
CA ASN A 350 7.08 13.50 -18.07
C ASN A 350 7.74 14.09 -19.31
N LEU A 351 8.99 13.74 -19.54
CA LEU A 351 9.75 14.15 -20.73
C LEU A 351 9.22 13.45 -21.99
N GLN A 352 9.06 14.22 -23.07
CA GLN A 352 8.68 13.70 -24.38
C GLN A 352 9.79 12.80 -24.95
N GLY A 353 9.41 11.66 -25.53
CA GLY A 353 10.34 10.73 -26.19
C GLY A 353 11.07 9.76 -25.26
N LEU A 354 10.91 9.89 -23.94
CA LEU A 354 11.37 8.90 -22.98
C LEU A 354 10.19 8.05 -22.49
N LYS A 355 10.47 6.78 -22.21
CA LYS A 355 9.49 5.88 -21.60
C LYS A 355 9.24 6.25 -20.15
N LEU A 356 8.01 6.08 -19.70
CA LEU A 356 7.60 6.36 -18.32
C LEU A 356 7.96 5.17 -17.40
N ALA A 357 7.84 5.35 -16.08
CA ALA A 357 8.29 4.39 -15.07
C ALA A 357 7.94 2.90 -15.34
N PRO A 358 6.75 2.53 -15.86
CA PRO A 358 6.44 1.13 -16.14
C PRO A 358 7.33 0.46 -17.19
N CYS A 359 7.89 1.23 -18.12
CA CYS A 359 8.70 0.73 -19.24
C CYS A 359 10.12 1.29 -19.30
N CYS A 360 10.43 2.31 -18.50
CA CYS A 360 11.71 3.02 -18.49
C CYS A 360 12.87 2.09 -18.09
N GLY A 361 13.93 2.08 -18.89
CA GLY A 361 15.20 1.42 -18.55
C GLY A 361 16.09 2.27 -17.63
N VAL A 362 17.20 1.70 -17.15
CA VAL A 362 18.19 2.41 -16.31
C VAL A 362 18.76 3.63 -17.05
N ASP A 363 19.16 3.45 -18.31
CA ASP A 363 19.76 4.52 -19.11
C ASP A 363 18.76 5.65 -19.42
N GLU A 364 17.51 5.30 -19.74
CA GLU A 364 16.45 6.29 -19.96
C GLU A 364 16.14 7.08 -18.68
N ARG A 365 16.17 6.41 -17.52
CA ARG A 365 15.95 7.05 -16.21
C ARG A 365 17.09 8.02 -15.88
N ARG A 366 18.34 7.60 -16.10
CA ARG A 366 19.53 8.47 -15.96
C ARG A 366 19.48 9.67 -16.89
N GLU A 367 19.02 9.47 -18.12
CA GLU A 367 18.85 10.57 -19.08
C GLU A 367 17.76 11.55 -18.61
N ALA A 368 16.64 11.05 -18.08
CA ALA A 368 15.62 11.90 -17.47
C ALA A 368 16.17 12.71 -16.28
N GLU A 369 16.96 12.10 -15.40
CA GLU A 369 17.63 12.80 -14.30
C GLU A 369 18.55 13.89 -14.84
N ARG A 370 19.44 13.56 -15.79
CA ARG A 370 20.41 14.49 -16.36
C ARG A 370 19.73 15.71 -16.98
N LEU A 371 18.65 15.51 -17.75
CA LEU A 371 17.91 16.57 -18.41
C LEU A 371 17.17 17.46 -17.40
N LEU A 372 16.47 16.87 -16.43
CA LEU A 372 15.67 17.63 -15.45
C LEU A 372 16.55 18.39 -14.46
N VAL A 373 17.55 17.73 -13.87
CA VAL A 373 18.49 18.38 -12.95
C VAL A 373 19.29 19.45 -13.68
N GLY A 374 19.73 19.17 -14.92
CA GLY A 374 20.39 20.16 -15.77
C GLY A 374 19.52 21.38 -16.06
N ALA A 375 18.22 21.18 -16.31
CA ALA A 375 17.28 22.26 -16.53
C ALA A 375 17.02 23.09 -15.26
N MET A 376 16.88 22.44 -14.10
CA MET A 376 16.66 23.13 -12.82
C MET A 376 17.82 24.01 -12.40
N LEU A 377 19.06 23.55 -12.63
CA LEU A 377 20.27 24.33 -12.33
C LEU A 377 20.47 25.53 -13.27
N GLN A 378 19.80 25.57 -14.43
CA GLN A 378 19.94 26.63 -15.44
C GLN A 378 18.75 27.59 -15.50
N ALA A 379 17.57 27.16 -15.06
CA ALA A 379 16.36 27.96 -15.18
C ALA A 379 16.37 29.16 -14.23
N GLU A 380 16.26 30.37 -14.77
CA GLU A 380 16.25 31.63 -14.00
C GLU A 380 15.06 31.74 -13.04
N ALA A 381 13.95 31.06 -13.34
CA ALA A 381 12.78 31.03 -12.47
C ALA A 381 12.94 30.09 -11.27
N THR A 382 13.94 29.22 -11.26
CA THR A 382 14.28 28.41 -10.08
C THR A 382 14.90 29.34 -9.04
N PRO A 383 14.37 29.38 -7.80
CA PRO A 383 14.98 30.18 -6.74
C PRO A 383 16.46 29.86 -6.52
N GLU A 384 17.24 30.88 -6.17
CA GLU A 384 18.67 30.72 -5.88
C GLU A 384 18.91 29.76 -4.70
N GLY A 385 20.06 29.09 -4.70
CA GLY A 385 20.44 28.16 -3.63
C GLY A 385 19.87 26.75 -3.75
N GLY A 386 19.10 26.46 -4.81
CA GLY A 386 18.61 25.12 -5.10
C GLY A 386 19.72 24.06 -5.26
N GLN A 387 19.55 22.91 -4.60
CA GLN A 387 20.48 21.79 -4.65
C GLN A 387 19.75 20.49 -5.00
N TYR A 388 20.34 19.71 -5.92
CA TYR A 388 19.91 18.35 -6.16
C TYR A 388 20.54 17.38 -5.15
N LEU A 389 19.67 16.61 -4.50
CA LEU A 389 20.00 15.57 -3.51
C LEU A 389 19.58 14.21 -4.08
N PRO A 390 20.48 13.48 -4.75
CA PRO A 390 20.25 12.09 -5.14
C PRO A 390 20.02 11.21 -3.91
N LEU A 391 19.15 10.20 -4.04
CA LEU A 391 18.90 9.21 -3.00
C LEU A 391 20.18 8.47 -2.59
N ALA A 392 20.25 8.06 -1.34
CA ALA A 392 21.34 7.28 -0.77
C ALA A 392 21.59 6.02 -1.62
N SER A 393 22.85 5.72 -1.86
CA SER A 393 23.34 4.66 -2.77
C SER A 393 23.11 4.88 -4.26
N SER A 394 22.57 6.03 -4.70
CA SER A 394 22.48 6.35 -6.13
C SER A 394 23.88 6.61 -6.73
N LEU A 395 24.12 6.07 -7.93
CA LEU A 395 25.41 6.19 -8.63
C LEU A 395 25.33 7.10 -9.87
N SER A 396 24.14 7.58 -10.20
CA SER A 396 23.86 8.29 -11.46
C SER A 396 24.34 9.74 -11.50
N TYR A 397 24.47 10.39 -10.33
CA TYR A 397 24.78 11.82 -10.24
C TYR A 397 26.23 12.09 -9.83
N SER A 398 27.08 12.39 -10.82
CA SER A 398 28.54 12.55 -10.61
C SER A 398 28.95 13.61 -9.57
N PRO A 399 28.26 14.77 -9.42
CA PRO A 399 28.65 15.77 -8.41
C PRO A 399 28.47 15.32 -6.95
N ARG A 400 27.65 14.29 -6.70
CA ARG A 400 27.46 13.69 -5.37
C ARG A 400 27.41 12.16 -5.50
N PRO A 401 28.57 11.49 -5.69
CA PRO A 401 28.63 10.05 -5.88
C PRO A 401 28.10 9.35 -4.62
N HIS A 402 27.38 8.23 -4.80
CA HIS A 402 26.71 7.47 -3.74
C HIS A 402 25.52 8.15 -3.07
N GLY A 403 25.09 9.33 -3.53
CA GLY A 403 23.87 9.93 -3.03
C GLY A 403 24.02 10.73 -1.73
N MET A 404 22.89 10.94 -1.07
CA MET A 404 22.84 11.45 0.30
C MET A 404 23.19 10.38 1.34
N GLU A 405 23.58 10.81 2.54
CA GLU A 405 23.81 9.87 3.65
C GLU A 405 22.47 9.23 4.10
N GLU A 406 22.51 7.98 4.58
CA GLU A 406 21.27 7.28 4.95
C GLU A 406 20.49 7.97 6.08
N ASP A 407 21.19 8.50 7.09
CA ASP A 407 20.57 9.25 8.19
C ASP A 407 19.97 10.58 7.69
N GLU A 408 20.62 11.23 6.72
CA GLU A 408 20.10 12.43 6.06
C GLU A 408 18.82 12.10 5.28
N GLN A 409 18.83 11.03 4.48
CA GLN A 409 17.65 10.57 3.76
C GLN A 409 16.50 10.24 4.70
N ARG A 410 16.76 9.51 5.79
CA ARG A 410 15.74 9.15 6.78
C ARG A 410 15.08 10.38 7.39
N ARG A 411 15.87 11.40 7.74
CA ARG A 411 15.35 12.69 8.24
C ARG A 411 14.51 13.42 7.18
N LEU A 412 15.02 13.57 5.96
CA LEU A 412 14.30 14.27 4.88
C LEU A 412 13.03 13.53 4.46
N CYS A 413 13.01 12.19 4.53
CA CYS A 413 11.80 11.40 4.32
C CYS A 413 10.77 11.63 5.44
N ALA A 414 11.21 11.70 6.70
CA ALA A 414 10.34 12.00 7.83
C ALA A 414 9.73 13.42 7.74
N GLU A 415 10.45 14.37 7.16
CA GLU A 415 9.98 15.73 6.88
C GLU A 415 9.13 15.83 5.60
N GLY A 416 9.01 14.75 4.82
CA GLY A 416 8.26 14.71 3.56
C GLY A 416 8.93 15.45 2.39
N LEU A 417 10.21 15.80 2.51
CA LEU A 417 10.99 16.49 1.49
C LEU A 417 11.56 15.52 0.45
N VAL A 418 11.85 14.29 0.87
CA VAL A 418 12.33 13.20 -0.01
C VAL A 418 11.35 12.02 0.09
N PHE A 419 11.23 11.25 -0.98
CA PHE A 419 10.37 10.07 -1.03
C PHE A 419 11.16 8.79 -0.73
N SER A 420 10.47 7.77 -0.21
CA SER A 420 11.05 6.46 0.12
C SER A 420 10.79 5.41 -0.96
N ALA A 421 11.50 4.28 -0.89
CA ALA A 421 11.28 3.17 -1.81
C ALA A 421 9.83 2.67 -1.73
N PRO A 422 9.16 2.41 -2.88
CA PRO A 422 7.82 1.87 -2.88
C PRO A 422 7.85 0.46 -2.33
N THR A 423 6.94 0.17 -1.40
CA THR A 423 6.78 -1.16 -0.80
C THR A 423 5.40 -1.74 -1.08
N ASP A 424 4.47 -0.92 -1.58
CA ASP A 424 3.12 -1.37 -1.87
C ASP A 424 3.06 -2.11 -3.22
N SER A 425 2.20 -3.13 -3.25
CA SER A 425 2.05 -4.01 -4.42
C SER A 425 1.66 -3.26 -5.70
N ARG A 426 0.96 -2.12 -5.58
CA ARG A 426 0.48 -1.37 -6.74
C ARG A 426 1.62 -0.61 -7.40
N SER A 427 2.41 0.11 -6.62
CA SER A 427 3.57 0.85 -7.13
C SER A 427 4.64 -0.09 -7.69
N LEU A 428 4.86 -1.23 -7.03
CA LEU A 428 5.76 -2.28 -7.53
C LEU A 428 5.24 -2.91 -8.83
N ALA A 429 3.93 -3.20 -8.93
CA ALA A 429 3.31 -3.68 -10.17
C ALA A 429 3.29 -2.62 -11.28
N ALA A 430 3.26 -1.33 -10.94
CA ALA A 430 3.39 -0.23 -11.89
C ALA A 430 4.83 -0.02 -12.37
N GLY A 431 5.82 -0.71 -11.79
CA GLY A 431 7.23 -0.58 -12.14
C GLY A 431 7.91 0.69 -11.61
N ILE A 432 7.24 1.42 -10.71
CA ILE A 432 7.79 2.62 -10.04
C ILE A 432 9.06 2.26 -9.26
N GLY A 433 9.15 1.03 -8.76
CA GLY A 433 10.28 0.55 -7.99
C GLY A 433 11.55 0.22 -8.77
N ARG A 434 11.48 -0.02 -10.09
CA ARG A 434 12.60 -0.65 -10.82
C ARG A 434 13.92 0.10 -10.75
N SER A 435 15.01 -0.62 -10.58
CA SER A 435 16.38 -0.10 -10.50
C SER A 435 16.55 0.99 -9.42
N TRP A 436 15.91 0.78 -8.26
CA TRP A 436 16.03 1.66 -7.10
C TRP A 436 17.43 1.56 -6.48
N PRO A 437 18.06 2.65 -5.98
CA PRO A 437 17.61 4.05 -5.94
C PRO A 437 18.19 4.89 -7.09
N ASP A 438 18.69 4.26 -8.15
CA ASP A 438 19.47 4.92 -9.20
C ASP A 438 18.65 5.97 -9.96
N ALA A 439 19.29 7.09 -10.31
CA ALA A 439 18.69 8.22 -11.03
C ALA A 439 17.46 8.85 -10.35
N ARG A 440 17.35 8.74 -9.02
CA ARG A 440 16.25 9.29 -8.22
C ARG A 440 16.78 10.26 -7.19
N GLY A 441 16.01 11.29 -6.90
CA GLY A 441 16.38 12.30 -5.91
C GLY A 441 15.38 13.43 -5.78
N ALA A 442 15.71 14.38 -4.92
CA ALA A 442 14.93 15.60 -4.75
C ALA A 442 15.79 16.84 -5.01
N PHE A 443 15.24 17.80 -5.74
CA PHE A 443 15.79 19.14 -5.82
C PHE A 443 15.13 20.00 -4.74
N LEU A 444 15.93 20.48 -3.78
CA LEU A 444 15.47 21.29 -2.66
C LEU A 444 16.03 22.70 -2.79
N VAL A 445 15.17 23.69 -2.61
CA VAL A 445 15.60 25.07 -2.35
C VAL A 445 15.59 25.29 -0.83
N PRO A 446 16.74 25.59 -0.19
CA PRO A 446 16.78 25.97 1.22
C PRO A 446 15.98 27.27 1.40
N SER A 447 14.92 27.21 2.19
CA SER A 447 14.11 28.40 2.47
C SER A 447 14.81 29.26 3.54
N MET A 448 15.03 30.55 3.25
CA MET A 448 15.65 31.51 4.20
C MET A 448 14.63 32.11 5.19
N ALA A 449 13.34 31.89 4.94
CA ALA A 449 12.23 32.28 5.80
C ALA A 449 11.13 31.26 5.54
N ASP A 450 10.71 30.50 6.56
CA ASP A 450 9.79 29.33 6.53
C ASP A 450 8.40 29.52 5.84
N ALA A 451 8.23 30.54 4.99
CA ALA A 451 7.02 30.91 4.28
C ALA A 451 6.85 30.24 2.91
N GLU A 452 7.92 30.05 2.14
CA GLU A 452 7.82 29.49 0.78
C GLU A 452 8.90 28.42 0.52
N GLN A 453 8.51 27.32 -0.12
CA GLN A 453 9.41 26.21 -0.43
C GLN A 453 9.11 25.62 -1.81
N LEU A 454 10.14 25.61 -2.67
CA LEU A 454 10.16 24.82 -3.90
C LEU A 454 10.82 23.46 -3.65
N LEU A 455 10.14 22.41 -4.08
CA LEU A 455 10.56 21.03 -3.98
C LEU A 455 10.29 20.34 -5.33
N ALA A 456 11.27 19.62 -5.87
CA ALA A 456 11.02 18.77 -7.04
C ALA A 456 11.48 17.34 -6.79
N TRP A 457 10.61 16.37 -7.03
CA TRP A 457 10.99 14.95 -7.04
C TRP A 457 11.30 14.51 -8.45
N ILE A 458 12.44 13.85 -8.61
CA ILE A 458 12.96 13.36 -9.88
C ILE A 458 12.83 11.83 -9.92
N ASN A 459 12.21 11.31 -10.97
CA ASN A 459 12.06 9.88 -11.26
C ASN A 459 11.41 9.04 -10.14
N GLU A 460 10.42 9.62 -9.46
CA GLU A 460 9.55 8.90 -8.53
C GLU A 460 8.50 8.11 -9.34
N GLU A 461 7.22 8.47 -9.27
CA GLU A 461 6.18 7.94 -10.15
C GLU A 461 6.30 8.53 -11.56
N ASP A 462 6.30 9.86 -11.66
CA ASP A 462 6.56 10.62 -12.89
C ASP A 462 8.02 11.09 -12.93
N HIS A 463 8.56 11.41 -14.12
CA HIS A 463 9.92 11.92 -14.25
C HIS A 463 10.14 13.20 -13.42
N LEU A 464 9.14 14.08 -13.36
CA LEU A 464 9.15 15.29 -12.56
C LEU A 464 7.84 15.47 -11.79
N ARG A 465 7.92 15.59 -10.46
CA ARG A 465 6.86 16.14 -9.61
C ARG A 465 7.34 17.42 -8.96
N LEU A 466 6.89 18.55 -9.48
CA LEU A 466 7.27 19.88 -9.04
C LEU A 466 6.25 20.41 -8.03
N LYS A 467 6.69 20.83 -6.86
CA LYS A 467 5.86 21.25 -5.73
C LYS A 467 6.26 22.63 -5.27
N TRP A 468 5.27 23.49 -5.08
CA TRP A 468 5.44 24.77 -4.41
C TRP A 468 4.54 24.79 -3.19
N THR A 469 5.09 25.08 -2.01
CA THR A 469 4.32 25.23 -0.77
C THR A 469 4.49 26.66 -0.27
N SER A 470 3.38 27.27 0.15
CA SER A 470 3.37 28.59 0.81
C SER A 470 2.56 28.51 2.10
N THR A 471 2.92 29.31 3.11
CA THR A 471 2.02 29.60 4.23
C THR A 471 0.84 30.46 3.78
N GLY A 472 -0.30 30.35 4.47
CA GLY A 472 -1.54 31.05 4.13
C GLY A 472 -2.50 30.26 3.24
N SER A 473 -3.37 30.99 2.52
CA SER A 473 -4.54 30.45 1.79
C SER A 473 -4.51 30.63 0.27
N ASP A 474 -3.51 31.34 -0.29
CA ASP A 474 -3.51 31.74 -1.71
C ASP A 474 -3.07 30.61 -2.67
N LEU A 475 -4.01 29.74 -3.02
CA LEU A 475 -3.79 28.66 -3.98
C LEU A 475 -3.44 29.16 -5.39
N ARG A 476 -3.93 30.32 -5.82
CA ARG A 476 -3.66 30.85 -7.17
C ARG A 476 -2.23 31.34 -7.29
N ALA A 477 -1.74 32.05 -6.27
CA ALA A 477 -0.36 32.48 -6.24
C ALA A 477 0.58 31.27 -6.33
N VAL A 478 0.34 30.24 -5.50
CA VAL A 478 1.16 29.02 -5.51
C VAL A 478 1.10 28.28 -6.85
N LEU A 479 -0.10 28.15 -7.47
CA LEU A 479 -0.25 27.56 -8.80
C LEU A 479 0.49 28.37 -9.89
N SER A 480 0.43 29.70 -9.82
CA SER A 480 1.10 30.59 -10.76
C SER A 480 2.63 30.46 -10.65
N GLN A 481 3.16 30.41 -9.43
CA GLN A 481 4.61 30.27 -9.21
C GLN A 481 5.14 28.93 -9.73
N VAL A 482 4.48 27.81 -9.38
CA VAL A 482 4.92 26.49 -9.82
C VAL A 482 4.81 26.34 -11.34
N SER A 483 3.80 26.96 -11.97
CA SER A 483 3.63 26.96 -13.42
C SER A 483 4.73 27.75 -14.13
N ARG A 484 5.12 28.91 -13.59
CA ARG A 484 6.24 29.71 -14.11
C ARG A 484 7.55 28.92 -14.08
N VAL A 485 7.81 28.18 -13.01
CA VAL A 485 8.99 27.30 -12.92
C VAL A 485 8.90 26.20 -13.98
N ALA A 486 7.75 25.52 -14.11
CA ALA A 486 7.58 24.48 -15.13
C ALA A 486 7.79 25.00 -16.57
N GLU A 487 7.27 26.18 -16.90
CA GLU A 487 7.46 26.83 -18.20
C GLU A 487 8.94 27.18 -18.46
N ALA A 488 9.65 27.69 -17.44
CA ALA A 488 11.07 27.98 -17.54
C ALA A 488 11.91 26.71 -17.74
N LEU A 489 11.57 25.61 -17.05
CA LEU A 489 12.21 24.32 -17.25
C LEU A 489 11.98 23.81 -18.67
N GLU A 490 10.75 23.90 -19.18
CA GLU A 490 10.43 23.48 -20.55
C GLU A 490 11.18 24.32 -21.60
N ALA A 491 11.31 25.64 -21.38
CA ALA A 491 12.11 26.51 -22.24
C ALA A 491 13.61 26.13 -22.24
N VAL A 492 14.16 25.66 -21.11
CA VAL A 492 15.53 25.11 -21.06
C VAL A 492 15.61 23.77 -21.78
N LEU A 493 14.63 22.88 -21.61
CA LEU A 493 14.59 21.58 -22.28
C LEU A 493 14.54 21.72 -23.80
N HIS A 494 13.75 22.66 -24.34
CA HIS A 494 13.72 22.95 -25.77
C HIS A 494 15.04 23.47 -26.34
N ARG A 495 15.89 24.10 -25.51
CA ARG A 495 17.21 24.59 -25.93
C ARG A 495 18.30 23.52 -25.82
N THR A 496 18.20 22.65 -24.82
CA THR A 496 19.25 21.67 -24.47
C THR A 496 18.98 20.27 -25.01
N SER A 497 17.74 19.98 -25.40
CA SER A 497 17.29 18.69 -25.93
C SER A 497 16.30 18.89 -27.08
N SER A 498 15.95 17.82 -27.80
CA SER A 498 15.01 17.88 -28.92
C SER A 498 13.53 17.81 -28.51
N GLY A 499 13.19 17.89 -27.22
CA GLY A 499 11.82 17.71 -26.72
C GLY A 499 11.48 18.55 -25.49
N GLY A 500 10.17 18.74 -25.25
CA GLY A 500 9.64 19.36 -24.04
C GLY A 500 8.98 18.31 -23.13
N PHE A 501 7.89 18.69 -22.47
CA PHE A 501 7.07 17.73 -21.73
C PHE A 501 6.08 16.99 -22.64
N ALA A 502 5.85 15.71 -22.34
CA ALA A 502 4.96 14.82 -23.06
C ALA A 502 3.50 15.30 -22.94
N ARG A 503 2.84 15.48 -24.08
CA ARG A 503 1.43 15.90 -24.18
C ARG A 503 0.69 15.05 -25.21
N HIS A 504 -0.56 14.74 -24.92
CA HIS A 504 -1.52 14.13 -25.84
C HIS A 504 -2.57 15.17 -26.24
N ASP A 505 -2.94 15.22 -27.52
CA ASP A 505 -3.77 16.29 -28.10
C ASP A 505 -5.11 16.49 -27.37
N SER A 506 -5.76 15.40 -26.94
CA SER A 506 -7.04 15.46 -26.22
C SER A 506 -6.93 15.27 -24.71
N LEU A 507 -5.80 14.76 -24.20
CA LEU A 507 -5.66 14.33 -22.81
C LEU A 507 -4.61 15.17 -22.04
N GLY A 508 -4.06 16.22 -22.65
CA GLY A 508 -3.13 17.13 -21.97
C GLY A 508 -1.79 16.47 -21.63
N TYR A 509 -1.20 16.84 -20.50
CA TYR A 509 0.05 16.25 -20.02
C TYR A 509 -0.09 14.76 -19.72
N VAL A 510 0.90 13.99 -20.14
CA VAL A 510 0.93 12.54 -19.95
C VAL A 510 1.59 12.20 -18.62
N THR A 511 0.88 11.46 -17.76
CA THR A 511 1.33 10.97 -16.45
C THR A 511 1.32 9.46 -16.39
N VAL A 512 2.06 8.86 -15.44
CA VAL A 512 2.06 7.40 -15.25
C VAL A 512 0.69 6.91 -14.84
N ASP A 513 0.08 7.47 -13.80
CA ASP A 513 -1.29 7.13 -13.42
C ASP A 513 -2.28 7.92 -14.28
N ALA A 514 -3.21 7.21 -14.92
CA ALA A 514 -4.22 7.79 -15.80
C ALA A 514 -5.14 8.83 -15.12
N GLN A 515 -5.27 8.82 -13.78
CA GLN A 515 -6.09 9.81 -13.09
C GLN A 515 -5.49 11.22 -13.11
N HIS A 516 -4.17 11.34 -13.28
CA HIS A 516 -3.44 12.61 -13.26
C HIS A 516 -3.21 13.20 -14.67
N LEU A 517 -3.81 12.62 -15.71
CA LEU A 517 -3.79 13.19 -17.06
C LEU A 517 -4.42 14.60 -17.08
N GLY A 518 -4.29 15.31 -18.19
CA GLY A 518 -4.86 16.66 -18.35
C GLY A 518 -3.89 17.73 -17.90
N ALA A 519 -4.30 18.55 -16.92
CA ALA A 519 -3.42 19.59 -16.38
C ALA A 519 -2.22 19.02 -15.58
N GLY A 520 -2.35 17.80 -15.06
CA GLY A 520 -1.36 17.19 -14.17
C GLY A 520 -1.14 18.01 -12.90
N VAL A 521 -2.22 18.60 -12.36
CA VAL A 521 -2.21 19.50 -11.20
C VAL A 521 -2.86 18.81 -10.01
N GLN A 522 -2.21 18.88 -8.86
CA GLN A 522 -2.82 18.57 -7.56
C GLN A 522 -2.62 19.77 -6.62
N LEU A 523 -3.73 20.29 -6.10
CA LEU A 523 -3.80 21.38 -5.15
C LEU A 523 -4.16 20.80 -3.78
N THR A 524 -3.43 21.24 -2.76
CA THR A 524 -3.61 20.79 -1.38
C THR A 524 -3.61 21.98 -0.44
N ALA A 525 -4.55 22.01 0.50
CA ALA A 525 -4.63 22.98 1.59
C ALA A 525 -4.56 22.25 2.94
N GLY A 526 -3.69 22.72 3.83
CA GLY A 526 -3.65 22.26 5.22
C GLY A 526 -4.64 23.06 6.07
N MET A 527 -5.76 22.45 6.44
CA MET A 527 -6.86 23.14 7.12
C MET A 527 -7.03 22.68 8.58
N GLY A 528 -7.24 23.62 9.51
CA GLY A 528 -7.53 23.35 10.93
C GLY A 528 -8.98 22.94 11.19
N LEU A 529 -9.41 21.77 10.70
CA LEU A 529 -10.80 21.29 10.80
C LEU A 529 -11.06 20.44 12.05
N ASN A 530 -10.96 21.03 13.24
CA ASN A 530 -11.01 20.31 14.52
C ASN A 530 -12.40 19.77 14.86
N HIS A 531 -13.46 20.50 14.51
CA HIS A 531 -14.84 20.14 14.81
C HIS A 531 -15.50 19.39 13.65
N LEU A 532 -15.22 19.81 12.42
CA LEU A 532 -15.83 19.25 11.22
C LEU A 532 -15.32 17.84 10.90
N SER A 533 -14.01 17.58 11.07
CA SER A 533 -13.40 16.29 10.72
C SER A 533 -13.87 15.11 11.55
N GLY A 534 -14.32 15.36 12.79
CA GLY A 534 -14.84 14.34 13.70
C GLY A 534 -16.28 13.89 13.40
N ARG A 535 -16.97 14.56 12.47
CA ARG A 535 -18.38 14.26 12.17
C ARG A 535 -18.53 13.06 11.22
N PRO A 536 -19.60 12.26 11.36
CA PRO A 536 -19.84 11.09 10.51
C PRO A 536 -20.15 11.44 9.06
N ASP A 537 -20.63 12.64 8.79
CA ASP A 537 -20.99 13.15 7.46
C ASP A 537 -19.83 13.83 6.73
N PHE A 538 -18.67 14.02 7.37
CA PHE A 538 -17.51 14.72 6.81
C PHE A 538 -17.03 14.10 5.49
N ALA A 539 -16.91 12.76 5.45
CA ALA A 539 -16.49 12.06 4.23
C ALA A 539 -17.46 12.26 3.06
N SER A 540 -18.77 12.31 3.35
CA SER A 540 -19.80 12.55 2.33
C SER A 540 -19.77 14.00 1.84
N LEU A 541 -19.54 14.96 2.75
CA LEU A 541 -19.34 16.36 2.40
C LEU A 541 -18.11 16.55 1.50
N CYS A 542 -16.96 15.97 1.85
CA CYS A 542 -15.76 16.05 1.02
C CYS A 542 -15.99 15.48 -0.39
N ALA A 543 -16.66 14.34 -0.49
CA ALA A 543 -17.03 13.75 -1.78
C ALA A 543 -17.95 14.67 -2.60
N ALA A 544 -18.97 15.27 -1.97
CA ALA A 544 -19.86 16.25 -2.58
C ALA A 544 -19.14 17.53 -3.05
N LEU A 545 -18.08 17.93 -2.35
CA LEU A 545 -17.23 19.06 -2.70
C LEU A 545 -16.12 18.72 -3.71
N GLY A 546 -16.00 17.45 -4.12
CA GLY A 546 -14.97 17.00 -5.05
C GLY A 546 -13.56 17.11 -4.47
N VAL A 547 -13.42 16.95 -3.15
CA VAL A 547 -12.14 16.96 -2.44
C VAL A 547 -11.92 15.65 -1.69
N GLN A 548 -10.64 15.28 -1.56
CA GLN A 548 -10.18 14.16 -0.76
C GLN A 548 -9.42 14.66 0.46
N THR A 549 -9.50 13.92 1.55
CA THR A 549 -8.84 14.29 2.81
C THR A 549 -7.86 13.23 3.27
N ALA A 550 -6.75 13.68 3.87
CA ALA A 550 -5.78 12.84 4.54
C ALA A 550 -5.41 13.47 5.89
N PRO A 551 -5.10 12.65 6.91
CA PRO A 551 -4.51 13.16 8.13
C PRO A 551 -3.14 13.79 7.80
N ALA A 552 -2.77 14.87 8.49
CA ALA A 552 -1.45 15.47 8.32
C ALA A 552 -0.35 14.43 8.58
N LYS A 553 0.61 14.35 7.64
CA LYS A 553 1.73 13.40 7.74
C LYS A 553 2.77 13.79 8.79
N VAL A 554 2.82 15.07 9.19
CA VAL A 554 3.85 15.62 10.09
C VAL A 554 3.21 16.60 11.09
N GLY A 555 3.25 16.25 12.39
CA GLY A 555 3.23 17.17 13.53
C GLY A 555 2.07 18.17 13.73
N GLY A 556 1.08 18.22 12.84
CA GLY A 556 0.02 19.24 12.86
C GLY A 556 -1.37 18.69 13.17
N ALA A 557 -2.16 19.45 13.92
CA ALA A 557 -3.60 19.22 14.14
C ALA A 557 -4.44 19.67 12.93
N HIS A 558 -3.95 19.43 11.71
CA HIS A 558 -4.56 19.88 10.47
C HIS A 558 -4.95 18.69 9.59
N VAL A 559 -5.96 18.90 8.76
CA VAL A 559 -6.42 17.95 7.73
C VAL A 559 -5.91 18.44 6.38
N GLU A 560 -5.22 17.58 5.65
CA GLU A 560 -4.84 17.87 4.26
C GLU A 560 -6.07 17.67 3.38
N VAL A 561 -6.58 18.75 2.81
CA VAL A 561 -7.68 18.74 1.82
C VAL A 561 -7.04 18.88 0.46
N SER A 562 -7.33 17.99 -0.49
CA SER A 562 -6.82 18.07 -1.86
C SER A 562 -7.95 17.93 -2.88
N ASN A 563 -7.80 18.50 -4.07
CA ASN A 563 -8.77 18.27 -5.13
C ASN A 563 -8.80 16.78 -5.55
N CYS A 564 -9.97 16.29 -5.95
CA CYS A 564 -10.07 15.01 -6.64
C CYS A 564 -9.46 15.11 -8.05
N PRO A 565 -8.95 13.99 -8.61
CA PRO A 565 -8.46 13.96 -9.98
C PRO A 565 -9.57 14.28 -10.98
N ALA A 566 -9.34 15.26 -11.85
CA ALA A 566 -10.28 15.65 -12.90
C ALA A 566 -9.51 16.02 -14.18
N PRO A 567 -9.10 15.01 -14.99
CA PRO A 567 -8.21 15.22 -16.13
C PRO A 567 -8.82 16.07 -17.27
N HIS A 568 -10.13 16.30 -17.24
CA HIS A 568 -10.85 17.13 -18.20
C HIS A 568 -10.85 18.62 -17.83
N LEU A 569 -10.40 19.00 -16.63
CA LEU A 569 -10.36 20.37 -16.16
C LEU A 569 -8.97 20.98 -16.34
N SER A 570 -8.95 22.28 -16.61
CA SER A 570 -7.74 23.09 -16.56
C SER A 570 -7.24 23.31 -15.13
N GLY A 571 -5.98 23.71 -14.98
CA GLY A 571 -5.40 24.06 -13.68
C GLY A 571 -6.17 25.20 -12.98
N ASP A 572 -6.63 26.19 -13.74
CA ASP A 572 -7.39 27.32 -13.20
C ASP A 572 -8.78 26.90 -12.73
N GLU A 573 -9.50 26.07 -13.50
CA GLU A 573 -10.79 25.53 -13.07
C GLU A 573 -10.68 24.67 -11.81
N LEU A 574 -9.59 23.90 -11.68
CA LEU A 574 -9.29 23.15 -10.46
C LEU A 574 -9.02 24.09 -9.27
N ALA A 575 -8.29 25.18 -9.48
CA ALA A 575 -8.03 26.17 -8.44
C ALA A 575 -9.32 26.85 -7.97
N ASP A 576 -10.20 27.25 -8.89
CA ASP A 576 -11.50 27.86 -8.59
C ASP A 576 -12.36 26.93 -7.73
N ARG A 577 -12.41 25.65 -8.10
CA ARG A 577 -13.16 24.63 -7.36
C ARG A 577 -12.58 24.40 -5.98
N MET A 578 -11.26 24.26 -5.90
CA MET A 578 -10.56 24.02 -4.64
C MET A 578 -10.77 25.17 -3.65
N LEU A 579 -10.62 26.42 -4.11
CA LEU A 579 -10.87 27.62 -3.29
C LEU A 579 -12.30 27.65 -2.74
N ARG A 580 -13.31 27.35 -3.58
CA ARG A 580 -14.70 27.27 -3.12
C ARG A 580 -14.91 26.16 -2.09
N SER A 581 -14.35 24.98 -2.32
CA SER A 581 -14.44 23.87 -1.37
C SER A 581 -13.79 24.23 -0.03
N CYS A 582 -12.60 24.86 -0.05
CA CYS A 582 -11.94 25.36 1.16
C CYS A 582 -12.78 26.41 1.90
N ARG A 583 -13.41 27.36 1.19
CA ARG A 583 -14.33 28.35 1.79
C ARG A 583 -15.49 27.70 2.54
N ILE A 584 -16.13 26.72 1.90
CA ILE A 584 -17.27 26.01 2.50
C ILE A 584 -16.83 25.27 3.77
N LEU A 585 -15.69 24.57 3.71
CA LEU A 585 -15.15 23.85 4.86
C LEU A 585 -14.77 24.82 6.00
N ALA A 586 -14.12 25.94 5.68
CA ALA A 586 -13.74 26.97 6.66
C ALA A 586 -14.97 27.61 7.32
N HIS A 587 -16.03 27.88 6.54
CA HIS A 587 -17.28 28.41 7.06
C HIS A 587 -17.95 27.43 8.03
N PHE A 588 -18.04 26.14 7.68
CA PHE A 588 -18.63 25.13 8.54
C PHE A 588 -17.83 24.92 9.82
N GLU A 589 -16.51 24.91 9.75
CA GLU A 589 -15.66 24.85 10.94
C GLU A 589 -15.92 26.06 11.86
N THR A 590 -15.96 27.27 11.30
CA THR A 590 -16.23 28.50 12.06
C THR A 590 -17.62 28.50 12.69
N ALA A 591 -18.63 28.00 11.98
CA ALA A 591 -19.99 27.87 12.49
C ALA A 591 -20.06 26.89 13.68
N LEU A 592 -19.41 25.73 13.55
CA LEU A 592 -19.34 24.72 14.61
C LEU A 592 -18.57 25.21 15.85
N GLU A 593 -17.45 25.91 15.65
CA GLU A 593 -16.70 26.56 16.74
C GLU A 593 -17.56 27.54 17.53
N GLN A 594 -18.47 28.25 16.85
CA GLN A 594 -19.40 29.21 17.46
C GLN A 594 -20.67 28.55 18.02
N GLY A 595 -20.77 27.22 17.99
CA GLY A 595 -21.94 26.47 18.46
C GLY A 595 -23.17 26.60 17.56
N ARG A 596 -23.02 27.01 16.30
CA ARG A 596 -24.10 27.08 15.31
C ARG A 596 -24.26 25.72 14.62
N SER A 597 -25.51 25.35 14.29
CA SER A 597 -25.77 24.14 13.51
C SER A 597 -25.50 24.38 12.02
N VAL A 598 -24.90 23.40 11.37
CA VAL A 598 -24.62 23.36 9.92
C VAL A 598 -25.47 22.31 9.19
N ASP A 599 -26.36 21.60 9.90
CA ASP A 599 -27.03 20.39 9.39
C ASP A 599 -27.93 20.67 8.18
N ASP A 600 -28.64 21.80 8.18
CA ASP A 600 -29.54 22.17 7.07
C ASP A 600 -28.76 22.55 5.80
N GLN A 601 -27.67 23.30 5.95
CA GLN A 601 -26.77 23.64 4.84
C GLN A 601 -26.06 22.39 4.30
N LEU A 602 -25.62 21.50 5.18
CA LEU A 602 -25.01 20.24 4.80
C LEU A 602 -25.98 19.34 4.04
N ARG A 603 -27.24 19.22 4.49
CA ARG A 603 -28.29 18.51 3.74
C ARG A 603 -28.53 19.10 2.36
N LEU A 604 -28.52 20.43 2.23
CA LEU A 604 -28.68 21.10 0.94
C LEU A 604 -27.54 20.70 -0.02
N ILE A 605 -26.28 20.79 0.43
CA ILE A 605 -25.10 20.41 -0.37
C ILE A 605 -25.18 18.94 -0.81
N LEU A 606 -25.49 18.04 0.14
CA LEU A 606 -25.60 16.61 -0.17
C LEU A 606 -26.76 16.30 -1.14
N SER A 607 -27.86 17.06 -1.07
CA SER A 607 -29.00 16.90 -1.98
C SER A 607 -28.71 17.36 -3.42
N GLN A 608 -27.81 18.34 -3.59
CA GLN A 608 -27.40 18.85 -4.91
C GLN A 608 -26.31 17.98 -5.57
N SER A 609 -25.71 17.06 -4.80
CA SER A 609 -24.59 16.23 -5.24
C SER A 609 -24.99 14.80 -5.65
N CYS A 610 -26.27 14.43 -5.50
CA CYS A 610 -26.80 13.11 -5.86
C CYS A 610 -27.25 13.00 -7.32
#